data_AF-A0A921B7X3-F1
#
_entry.id   AF-A0A921B7X3-F1
#
_cell.length_a   1.000
_cell.length_b   1.000
_cell.length_c   1.000
_cell.angle_alpha   90.00
_cell.angle_beta   90.00
_cell.angle_gamma   90.00
#
_symmetry.space_group_name_H-M   'P 1'
#
loop_
_entity.id
_entity.type
_entity.pdbx_description
1 polymer ?
#
loop_
_entity_poly.entity_id
_entity_poly.type
_entity_poly.pdbx_seq_one_letter_code
_entity_poly.pdbx_strand_id
1 'polypeptide(L)'
;MRGLGLWGTLYGYLAIEPDLNTIIGLEYFSHKETPGLGAEVDNPRWKSKWRGKKIRSSSGEFKIEVIKGLVNLESPERKYQVDGLSGATITSRGVSNMLTFWLGELGYAKFLNKLKVEIENEEALNV
;
A
#
# COMPACT_ATOMS: atom_id res chain seq x y z
N MET A 1 0.47 3.68 -10.11
CA MET A 1 1.25 4.49 -9.13
C MET A 1 2.73 4.35 -9.40
N ARG A 2 3.54 5.32 -8.97
CA ARG A 2 5.00 5.27 -9.08
C ARG A 2 5.70 5.91 -7.89
N GLY A 3 6.87 5.40 -7.51
CA GLY A 3 7.68 5.95 -6.42
C GLY A 3 9.16 5.65 -6.58
N LEU A 4 10.03 6.39 -5.91
CA LEU A 4 11.46 6.17 -5.98
C LEU A 4 11.86 5.00 -5.07
N GLY A 5 12.48 3.97 -5.64
CA GLY A 5 13.28 2.97 -4.95
C GLY A 5 14.73 3.43 -4.78
N LEU A 6 15.67 2.49 -4.57
CA LEU A 6 17.08 2.84 -4.45
C LEU A 6 17.71 3.21 -5.79
N TRP A 7 17.51 2.39 -6.82
CA TRP A 7 18.20 2.53 -8.11
C TRP A 7 17.31 3.13 -9.20
N GLY A 8 15.99 3.17 -8.98
CA GLY A 8 15.08 3.72 -9.96
C GLY A 8 13.65 3.85 -9.47
N THR A 9 12.78 4.24 -10.40
CA THR A 9 11.35 4.34 -10.12
C THR A 9 10.72 2.95 -10.14
N LEU A 10 9.97 2.65 -9.09
CA LEU A 10 9.04 1.54 -8.98
C LEU A 10 7.71 1.97 -9.64
N TYR A 11 7.18 1.17 -10.56
CA TYR A 11 5.86 1.40 -11.17
C TYR A 11 4.96 0.20 -10.89
N GLY A 12 3.76 0.48 -10.37
CA GLY A 12 2.85 -0.57 -9.95
C GLY A 12 1.39 -0.16 -9.82
N TYR A 13 0.55 -1.16 -9.59
CA TYR A 13 -0.88 -1.04 -9.32
C TYR A 13 -1.16 -1.44 -7.88
N LEU A 14 -2.07 -0.71 -7.23
CA LEU A 14 -2.66 -1.09 -5.96
C LEU A 14 -4.15 -1.30 -6.20
N ALA A 15 -4.63 -2.49 -5.86
CA ALA A 15 -6.04 -2.82 -5.88
C ALA A 15 -6.58 -2.74 -4.45
N ILE A 16 -7.74 -2.10 -4.29
CA ILE A 16 -8.44 -1.93 -3.00
C ILE A 16 -9.89 -2.38 -3.14
N GLU A 17 -10.46 -2.83 -2.03
CA GLU A 17 -11.86 -3.24 -1.92
C GLU A 17 -12.81 -2.03 -2.07
N PRO A 18 -14.12 -2.26 -2.27
CA PRO A 18 -15.13 -1.19 -2.34
C PRO A 18 -15.21 -0.32 -1.07
N ASP A 19 -14.71 -0.79 0.07
CA ASP A 19 -14.58 0.01 1.30
C ASP A 19 -13.53 1.13 1.20
N LEU A 20 -12.81 1.20 0.08
CA LEU A 20 -11.76 2.15 -0.26
C LEU A 20 -10.60 2.20 0.76
N ASN A 21 -10.42 1.14 1.55
CA ASN A 21 -9.44 1.09 2.62
C ASN A 21 -8.69 -0.24 2.71
N THR A 22 -9.35 -1.35 2.38
CA THR A 22 -8.77 -2.69 2.45
C THR A 22 -8.05 -3.02 1.15
N ILE A 23 -6.81 -3.50 1.24
CA ILE A 23 -5.96 -3.81 0.10
C ILE A 23 -6.25 -5.22 -0.40
N ILE A 24 -6.49 -5.36 -1.71
CA ILE A 24 -6.60 -6.64 -2.41
C ILE A 24 -5.20 -7.15 -2.78
N GLY A 25 -4.33 -6.25 -3.25
CA GLY A 25 -2.95 -6.55 -3.60
C GLY A 25 -2.17 -5.35 -4.14
N LEU A 26 -0.84 -5.51 -4.18
CA LEU A 26 0.11 -4.58 -4.77
C LEU A 26 0.95 -5.36 -5.80
N GLU A 27 1.03 -4.83 -7.02
CA GLU A 27 1.77 -5.46 -8.13
C GLU A 27 2.69 -4.44 -8.79
N TYR A 28 3.94 -4.82 -9.06
CA TYR A 28 4.87 -4.00 -9.82
C TYR A 28 5.01 -4.55 -11.24
N PHE A 29 5.02 -3.66 -12.24
CA PHE A 29 5.21 -4.05 -13.64
C PHE A 29 6.52 -3.51 -14.23
N SER A 30 7.21 -2.61 -13.52
CA SER A 30 8.52 -2.10 -13.93
C SER A 30 9.29 -1.54 -12.73
N HIS A 31 10.56 -1.93 -12.62
CA HIS A 31 11.51 -1.34 -11.68
C HIS A 31 12.96 -1.64 -12.09
N LYS A 32 13.93 -1.02 -11.40
CA LYS A 32 15.38 -1.22 -11.63
C LYS A 32 16.13 -1.68 -10.38
N GLU A 33 15.42 -2.17 -9.37
CA GLU A 33 16.04 -2.63 -8.13
C GLU A 33 16.89 -3.90 -8.35
N THR A 34 17.85 -4.13 -7.46
CA THR A 34 18.78 -5.26 -7.57
C THR A 34 18.09 -6.59 -7.28
N PRO A 35 18.21 -7.62 -8.15
CA PRO A 35 17.77 -8.99 -7.89
C PRO A 35 18.26 -9.53 -6.54
N GLY A 36 17.38 -10.18 -5.78
CA GLY A 36 17.69 -10.73 -4.45
C GLY A 36 17.78 -9.70 -3.31
N LEU A 37 17.57 -8.41 -3.59
CA LEU A 37 17.48 -7.33 -2.59
C LEU A 37 16.17 -6.56 -2.77
N GLY A 38 16.21 -5.43 -3.49
CA GLY A 38 15.05 -4.57 -3.69
C GLY A 38 14.06 -5.14 -4.71
N ALA A 39 14.50 -5.98 -5.64
CA ALA A 39 13.62 -6.67 -6.60
C ALA A 39 12.71 -7.70 -5.92
N GLU A 40 12.91 -7.99 -4.63
CA GLU A 40 12.01 -8.82 -3.84
C GLU A 40 10.60 -8.21 -3.69
N VAL A 41 10.37 -6.97 -4.15
CA VAL A 41 9.02 -6.43 -4.38
C VAL A 41 8.18 -7.31 -5.33
N ASP A 42 8.81 -8.06 -6.23
CA ASP A 42 8.15 -8.98 -7.14
C ASP A 42 7.93 -10.37 -6.54
N ASN A 43 8.50 -10.65 -5.35
CA ASN A 43 8.41 -11.96 -4.73
C ASN A 43 6.95 -12.29 -4.38
N PRO A 44 6.37 -13.40 -4.90
CA PRO A 44 4.98 -13.78 -4.61
C PRO A 44 4.67 -13.90 -3.11
N ARG A 45 5.64 -14.35 -2.30
CA ARG A 45 5.49 -14.47 -0.84
C ARG A 45 5.45 -13.12 -0.14
N TRP A 46 6.12 -12.11 -0.68
CA TRP A 46 6.04 -10.76 -0.14
C TRP A 46 4.75 -10.08 -0.62
N LYS A 47 4.40 -10.22 -1.91
CA LYS A 47 3.13 -9.72 -2.47
C LYS A 47 1.90 -10.26 -1.75
N SER A 48 1.90 -11.54 -1.36
CA SER A 48 0.77 -12.13 -0.63
C SER A 48 0.50 -11.49 0.74
N LYS A 49 1.48 -10.79 1.32
CA LYS A 49 1.33 -10.11 2.63
C LYS A 49 0.49 -8.83 2.55
N TRP A 50 0.23 -8.32 1.35
CA TRP A 50 -0.55 -7.09 1.16
C TRP A 50 -2.05 -7.29 1.28
N ARG A 51 -2.55 -8.48 0.92
CA ARG A 51 -3.99 -8.77 0.94
C ARG A 51 -4.55 -8.64 2.35
N GLY A 52 -5.67 -7.92 2.48
CA GLY A 52 -6.37 -7.68 3.75
C GLY A 52 -5.74 -6.61 4.64
N LYS A 53 -4.61 -6.00 4.23
CA LYS A 53 -4.04 -4.84 4.94
C LYS A 53 -4.95 -3.64 4.76
N LYS A 54 -4.92 -2.71 5.72
CA LYS A 54 -5.69 -1.48 5.68
C LYS A 54 -4.79 -0.29 5.44
N ILE A 55 -5.29 0.71 4.71
CA ILE A 55 -4.55 1.94 4.40
C ILE A 55 -4.61 2.91 5.58
N ARG A 56 -5.81 3.09 6.13
CA ARG A 56 -6.13 4.08 7.18
C ARG A 56 -6.68 3.43 8.43
N SER A 57 -6.43 4.08 9.57
CA SER A 57 -7.07 3.75 10.85
C SER A 57 -8.58 4.08 10.82
N SER A 58 -9.31 3.69 11.86
CA SER A 58 -10.72 4.08 12.03
C SER A 58 -10.92 5.59 12.23
N SER A 59 -9.88 6.32 12.68
CA SER A 59 -9.90 7.78 12.75
C SER A 59 -9.52 8.47 11.43
N GLY A 60 -9.26 7.69 10.37
CA GLY A 60 -8.84 8.21 9.06
C GLY A 60 -7.33 8.47 8.93
N GLU A 61 -6.53 8.13 9.94
CA GLU A 61 -5.08 8.34 9.96
C GLU A 61 -4.34 7.47 8.93
N PHE A 62 -3.38 8.09 8.24
CA PHE A 62 -2.30 7.48 7.44
C PHE A 62 -1.57 6.33 8.15
N LYS A 63 -1.82 5.04 7.91
CA LYS A 63 -1.11 3.97 8.65
C LYS A 63 -0.36 2.91 7.85
N ILE A 64 -0.71 2.63 6.60
CA ILE A 64 -0.05 1.56 5.84
C ILE A 64 1.44 1.84 5.61
N GLU A 65 2.29 0.89 6.00
CA GLU A 65 3.75 1.00 5.83
C GLU A 65 4.43 -0.36 5.62
N VAL A 66 5.57 -0.31 4.95
CA VAL A 66 6.57 -1.39 4.95
C VAL A 66 7.57 -1.12 6.07
N ILE A 67 7.54 -1.95 7.12
CA ILE A 67 8.40 -1.77 8.31
C ILE A 67 9.79 -2.37 8.10
N LYS A 68 10.70 -2.13 9.05
CA LYS A 68 11.97 -2.88 9.12
C LYS A 68 11.73 -4.22 9.83
N GLY A 69 12.17 -5.31 9.19
CA GLY A 69 12.05 -6.66 9.76
C GLY A 69 10.67 -7.27 9.53
N LEU A 70 10.24 -8.12 10.47
CA LEU A 70 8.98 -8.86 10.38
C LEU A 70 7.89 -8.20 11.24
N VAL A 71 6.67 -8.23 10.73
CA VAL A 71 5.48 -7.74 11.45
C VAL A 71 5.23 -8.61 12.68
N ASN A 72 5.05 -7.95 13.83
CA ASN A 72 4.57 -8.63 15.02
C ASN A 72 3.09 -8.99 14.85
N LEU A 73 2.78 -10.29 14.77
CA LEU A 73 1.43 -10.80 14.55
C LEU A 73 0.49 -10.58 15.75
N GLU A 74 1.02 -10.30 16.94
CA GLU A 74 0.24 -9.99 18.14
C GLU A 74 -0.08 -8.50 18.25
N SER A 75 0.60 -7.65 17.46
CA SER A 75 0.38 -6.21 17.48
C SER A 75 -0.95 -5.84 16.81
N PRO A 76 -1.73 -4.89 17.37
CA PRO A 76 -2.89 -4.33 16.69
C PRO A 76 -2.51 -3.60 15.38
N GLU A 77 -1.25 -3.18 15.24
CA GLU A 77 -0.73 -2.50 14.05
C GLU A 77 -0.48 -3.46 12.88
N ARG A 78 -0.53 -4.79 13.10
CA ARG A 78 -0.26 -5.80 12.06
C ARG A 78 -1.11 -5.63 10.80
N LYS A 79 -2.30 -5.05 10.92
CA LYS A 79 -3.21 -4.78 9.79
C LYS A 79 -2.74 -3.62 8.90
N TYR A 80 -1.84 -2.77 9.40
CA TYR A 80 -1.27 -1.63 8.68
C TYR A 80 0.20 -1.86 8.29
N GLN A 81 0.81 -2.96 8.70
CA GLN A 81 2.24 -3.18 8.49
C GLN A 81 2.49 -4.35 7.53
N VAL A 82 3.48 -4.18 6.66
CA VAL A 82 4.01 -5.21 5.76
C VAL A 82 5.49 -5.41 6.08
N ASP A 83 5.95 -6.66 6.03
CA ASP A 83 7.34 -7.01 6.30
C ASP A 83 8.31 -6.24 5.39
N GLY A 84 9.43 -5.84 5.95
CA GLY A 84 10.53 -5.22 5.20
C GLY A 84 11.22 -6.19 4.25
N LEU A 85 11.79 -5.64 3.20
CA LEU A 85 12.70 -6.38 2.32
C LEU A 85 14.07 -6.46 3.00
N SER A 86 14.52 -7.68 3.30
CA SER A 86 15.81 -7.90 3.97
C SER A 86 16.96 -7.33 3.14
N GLY A 87 17.82 -6.51 3.76
CA GLY A 87 18.91 -5.82 3.05
C GLY A 87 18.48 -4.68 2.12
N ALA A 88 17.18 -4.43 1.92
CA ALA A 88 16.63 -3.44 1.00
C ALA A 88 15.73 -2.42 1.72
N THR A 89 16.27 -1.79 2.77
CA THR A 89 15.53 -0.81 3.59
C THR A 89 15.13 0.43 2.78
N ILE A 90 15.98 0.89 1.85
CA ILE A 90 15.70 2.08 1.02
C ILE A 90 14.54 1.79 0.06
N THR A 91 14.55 0.63 -0.61
CA THR A 91 13.42 0.18 -1.44
C THR A 91 12.14 0.09 -0.61
N SER A 92 12.20 -0.53 0.58
CA SER A 92 11.05 -0.65 1.49
C SER A 92 10.45 0.71 1.84
N ARG A 93 11.29 1.69 2.21
CA ARG A 93 10.85 3.07 2.45
C ARG A 93 10.27 3.72 1.20
N GLY A 94 10.84 3.45 0.03
CA GLY A 94 10.32 3.89 -1.26
C GLY A 94 8.89 3.43 -1.51
N VAL A 95 8.58 2.18 -1.17
CA VAL A 95 7.20 1.65 -1.23
C VAL A 95 6.28 2.42 -0.29
N SER A 96 6.64 2.59 0.99
CA SER A 96 5.83 3.35 1.96
C SER A 96 5.56 4.78 1.47
N ASN A 97 6.61 5.47 1.03
CA ASN A 97 6.51 6.85 0.53
C ASN A 97 5.62 6.95 -0.72
N MET A 98 5.72 5.98 -1.63
CA MET A 98 4.85 5.89 -2.80
C MET A 98 3.38 5.84 -2.40
N LEU A 99 3.04 4.98 -1.43
CA LEU A 99 1.66 4.83 -0.95
C LEU A 99 1.19 6.10 -0.25
N THR A 100 2.00 6.68 0.65
CA THR A 100 1.68 7.93 1.35
C THR A 100 1.38 9.06 0.38
N PHE A 101 2.18 9.20 -0.68
CA PHE A 101 1.97 10.23 -1.70
C PHE A 101 0.69 9.98 -2.50
N TRP A 102 0.56 8.80 -3.12
CA TRP A 102 -0.54 8.52 -4.03
C TRP A 102 -1.89 8.37 -3.34
N LEU A 103 -1.93 8.06 -2.05
CA LEU A 103 -3.16 7.98 -1.25
C LEU A 103 -3.35 9.21 -0.35
N GLY A 104 -2.46 10.19 -0.46
CA GLY A 104 -2.52 11.49 0.19
C GLY A 104 -3.23 12.55 -0.66
N GLU A 105 -3.25 13.78 -0.14
CA GLU A 105 -4.00 14.91 -0.72
C GLU A 105 -3.58 15.29 -2.14
N LEU A 106 -2.30 15.09 -2.46
CA LEU A 106 -1.72 15.36 -3.78
C LEU A 106 -1.90 14.18 -4.77
N GLY A 107 -2.41 13.05 -4.29
CA GLY A 107 -2.72 11.87 -5.08
C GLY A 107 -4.22 11.65 -5.22
N TYR A 108 -4.65 10.41 -5.03
CA TYR A 108 -6.01 9.95 -5.20
C TYR A 108 -6.94 10.25 -4.02
N ALA A 109 -6.48 10.85 -2.91
CA ALA A 109 -7.35 11.06 -1.75
C ALA A 109 -8.63 11.84 -2.10
N LYS A 110 -8.53 12.89 -2.93
CA LYS A 110 -9.72 13.65 -3.37
C LYS A 110 -10.69 12.81 -4.19
N PHE A 111 -10.16 11.98 -5.09
CA PHE A 111 -10.94 11.06 -5.91
C PHE A 111 -11.63 10.00 -5.04
N LEU A 112 -10.89 9.36 -4.14
CA LEU A 112 -11.41 8.32 -3.23
C LEU A 112 -12.48 8.89 -2.29
N ASN A 113 -12.29 10.11 -1.78
CA ASN A 113 -13.30 10.77 -0.94
C ASN A 113 -14.59 11.07 -1.74
N LYS A 114 -14.46 11.52 -2.99
CA LYS A 114 -15.63 11.74 -3.86
C LYS A 114 -16.35 10.41 -4.13
N LEU A 115 -15.61 9.36 -4.49
CA LEU A 115 -16.16 8.04 -4.75
C LEU A 115 -16.86 7.45 -3.52
N LYS A 116 -16.30 7.67 -2.32
CA LYS A 116 -16.92 7.27 -1.07
C LYS A 116 -18.32 7.88 -0.89
N VAL A 117 -18.45 9.19 -1.15
CA VAL A 117 -19.75 9.89 -1.07
C VAL A 117 -20.73 9.35 -2.12
N GLU A 118 -20.27 9.05 -3.33
CA GLU A 118 -21.11 8.47 -4.38
C GLU A 118 -21.63 7.08 -3.98
N ILE A 119 -20.77 6.21 -3.46
CA ILE A 119 -21.16 4.88 -2.96
C ILE A 119 -22.18 5.00 -1.81
N GLU A 120 -21.93 5.86 -0.83
CA GLU A 120 -22.83 6.07 0.32
C GLU A 120 -24.21 6.59 -0.12
N ASN A 121 -24.25 7.48 -1.13
CA ASN A 121 -25.51 7.99 -1.68
C ASN A 121 -26.28 6.92 -2.45
N GLU A 122 -25.59 6.09 -3.25
CA GLU A 122 -26.22 4.98 -3.96
C GLU A 122 -26.80 3.94 -2.99
N GLU A 123 -26.09 3.62 -1.92
CA GLU A 123 -26.59 2.73 -0.87
C GLU A 123 -27.84 3.32 -0.19
N ALA A 124 -27.85 4.62 0.11
CA ALA A 124 -29.00 5.29 0.74
C ALA A 124 -30.25 5.37 -0.15
N LEU A 125 -30.10 5.37 -1.48
CA LEU A 125 -31.21 5.40 -2.45
C LEU A 125 -31.79 4.02 -2.76
N ASN A 126 -31.08 2.95 -2.42
CA ASN A 126 -31.49 1.57 -2.65
C ASN A 126 -32.09 0.90 -1.38
N VAL A 127 -32.37 1.69 -0.34
CA VAL A 127 -33.04 1.28 0.92
C VAL A 127 -34.46 1.82 0.97
#